data_AF-A0A8J2KK48-F1
#
_entry.id   AF-A0A8J2KK48-F1
#
_cell.length_a   1.000
_cell.length_b   1.000
_cell.length_c   1.000
_cell.angle_alpha   90.00
_cell.angle_beta   90.00
_cell.angle_gamma   90.00
#
_symmetry.space_group_name_H-M   'P 1'
#
loop_
_entity.id
_entity.type
_entity.pdbx_description
1 polymer ?
#
loop_
_entity_poly.entity_id
_entity_poly.type
_entity_poly.pdbx_seq_one_letter_code
_entity_poly.pdbx_strand_id
1 'polypeptide(L)'
;IPERSEIRETLAELWDYPYHGSPVKKGNRYFYNENSGLQNQNVIYIKENLSSEAEIFFDPNLLSEDGSVEMGDPKLSPDGEQFAYTLSKGGTDWRTVHFKQVATKEDYSDILEYTKFPDVSWTHDNLGVFYVRYPLKDGQVQSMNSKVYYHRLNTTQDKDILIAEFPLNPKWSLGVEISDCGKYVMVTTEENFQANSVHIASLEDNPIDRNFKNNFVAIFPSVDEARYSVSGFCIRTLSVYG
;
A
#
# COMPACT_ATOMS: atom_id res chain seq x y z
N ILE A 1 34.26 13.27 -15.95
CA ILE A 1 33.57 14.37 -16.66
C ILE A 1 33.80 15.62 -15.83
N PRO A 2 34.59 16.58 -16.32
CA PRO A 2 34.93 17.82 -15.60
C PRO A 2 33.72 18.63 -15.12
N GLU A 3 32.64 18.63 -15.89
CA GLU A 3 31.41 19.41 -15.67
C GLU A 3 30.50 18.81 -14.56
N ARG A 4 30.85 17.62 -14.03
CA ARG A 4 30.01 16.91 -13.05
C ARG A 4 29.72 17.73 -11.78
N SER A 5 30.71 18.49 -11.30
CA SER A 5 30.55 19.30 -10.08
C SER A 5 29.60 20.46 -10.31
N GLU A 6 29.76 21.19 -11.42
CA GLU A 6 28.91 22.32 -11.80
C GLU A 6 27.45 21.88 -12.01
N ILE A 7 27.24 20.76 -12.72
CA ILE A 7 25.91 20.17 -12.89
C ILE A 7 25.29 19.79 -11.54
N ARG A 8 26.06 19.17 -10.64
CA ARG A 8 25.57 18.78 -9.31
C ARG A 8 25.16 20.00 -8.49
N GLU A 9 25.97 21.05 -8.48
CA GLU A 9 25.68 22.28 -7.74
C GLU A 9 24.42 22.96 -8.28
N THR A 10 24.31 23.10 -9.61
CA THR A 10 23.13 23.70 -10.25
C THR A 10 21.86 22.90 -9.95
N LEU A 11 21.92 21.56 -10.02
CA LEU A 11 20.78 20.71 -9.68
C LEU A 11 20.40 20.83 -8.20
N ALA A 12 21.37 20.90 -7.29
CA ALA A 12 21.10 21.06 -5.87
C ALA A 12 20.41 22.41 -5.58
N GLU A 13 20.88 23.50 -6.18
CA GLU A 13 20.26 24.83 -6.05
C GLU A 13 18.82 24.85 -6.59
N LEU A 14 18.56 24.22 -7.73
CA LEU A 14 17.22 24.16 -8.32
C LEU A 14 16.26 23.24 -7.56
N TRP A 15 16.78 22.27 -6.81
CA TRP A 15 15.98 21.31 -6.04
C TRP A 15 15.68 21.81 -4.62
N ASP A 16 16.49 22.73 -4.08
CA ASP A 16 16.37 23.25 -2.71
C ASP A 16 15.24 24.28 -2.57
N TYR A 17 14.00 23.80 -2.63
CA TYR A 17 12.82 24.60 -2.31
C TYR A 17 11.82 23.79 -1.48
N PRO A 18 11.07 24.42 -0.55
CA PRO A 18 10.08 23.72 0.23
C PRO A 18 8.98 23.09 -0.63
N TYR A 19 8.72 21.80 -0.42
CA TYR A 19 7.59 21.08 -0.99
C TYR A 19 6.53 20.85 0.08
N HIS A 20 5.27 21.16 -0.24
CA HIS A 20 4.11 20.81 0.57
C HIS A 20 3.10 20.04 -0.27
N GLY A 21 2.78 18.82 0.16
CA GLY A 21 1.74 17.99 -0.43
C GLY A 21 0.34 18.49 -0.07
N SER A 22 -0.64 18.09 -0.88
CA SER A 22 -2.05 18.39 -0.58
C SER A 22 -2.50 17.63 0.67
N PRO A 23 -3.14 18.29 1.67
CA PRO A 23 -3.65 17.60 2.84
C PRO A 23 -4.74 16.61 2.49
N VAL A 24 -4.63 15.41 3.06
CA VAL A 24 -5.63 14.34 2.99
C VAL A 24 -6.33 14.26 4.35
N LYS A 25 -7.67 14.28 4.34
CA LYS A 25 -8.47 14.09 5.55
C LYS A 25 -8.71 12.60 5.79
N LYS A 26 -8.42 12.11 7.00
CA LYS A 26 -8.75 10.76 7.47
C LYS A 26 -9.30 10.85 8.89
N GLY A 27 -10.48 10.28 9.11
CA GLY A 27 -11.27 10.53 10.31
C GLY A 27 -11.43 12.02 10.59
N ASN A 28 -10.95 12.44 11.76
CA ASN A 28 -11.01 13.83 12.21
C ASN A 28 -9.73 14.64 11.96
N ARG A 29 -8.66 14.03 11.44
CA ARG A 29 -7.35 14.66 11.27
C ARG A 29 -6.98 14.85 9.80
N TYR A 30 -6.00 15.72 9.56
CA TYR A 30 -5.42 15.98 8.25
C TYR A 30 -3.96 15.54 8.25
N PHE A 31 -3.55 14.89 7.17
CA PHE A 31 -2.19 14.39 6.98
C PHE A 31 -1.63 14.96 5.68
N TYR A 32 -0.35 15.32 5.66
CA TYR A 32 0.31 15.80 4.46
C TYR A 32 1.81 15.54 4.50
N ASN A 33 2.41 15.50 3.32
CA ASN A 33 3.86 15.37 3.16
C ASN A 33 4.50 16.75 3.06
N GLU A 34 5.67 16.91 3.64
CA GLU A 34 6.49 18.12 3.51
C GLU A 34 7.97 17.76 3.34
N ASN A 35 8.69 18.56 2.58
CA ASN A 35 10.15 18.46 2.44
C ASN A 35 10.72 19.88 2.47
N SER A 36 11.74 20.11 3.30
CA SER A 36 12.37 21.43 3.39
C SER A 36 13.19 21.81 2.14
N GLY A 37 13.42 20.86 1.22
CA GLY A 37 14.10 21.05 -0.06
C GLY A 37 15.02 19.88 -0.36
N LEU A 38 15.97 19.62 0.53
CA LEU A 38 17.03 18.63 0.35
C LEU A 38 16.95 17.43 1.31
N GLN A 39 15.82 17.24 2.01
CA GLN A 39 15.65 16.02 2.81
C GLN A 39 15.57 14.80 1.89
N ASN A 40 16.21 13.70 2.29
CA ASN A 40 16.21 12.46 1.49
C ASN A 40 14.80 11.94 1.24
N GLN A 41 13.93 12.06 2.25
CA GLN A 41 12.53 11.61 2.21
C GLN A 41 11.61 12.67 2.80
N ASN A 42 10.39 12.74 2.26
CA ASN A 42 9.36 13.63 2.78
C ASN A 42 8.95 13.22 4.20
N VAL A 43 8.75 14.21 5.05
CA VAL A 43 8.22 14.04 6.41
C VAL A 43 6.70 14.10 6.36
N ILE A 44 6.05 13.21 7.11
CA ILE A 44 4.59 13.21 7.24
C ILE A 44 4.20 14.04 8.46
N TYR A 45 3.34 15.02 8.24
CA TYR A 45 2.77 15.88 9.26
C TYR A 45 1.30 15.53 9.51
N ILE A 46 0.83 15.84 10.72
CA ILE A 46 -0.56 15.68 11.15
C ILE A 46 -1.11 17.00 11.72
N LYS A 47 -2.39 17.26 11.48
CA LYS A 47 -3.14 18.41 12.02
C LYS A 47 -4.52 17.97 12.51
N GLU A 48 -4.96 18.51 13.64
CA GLU A 48 -6.34 18.32 14.14
C GLU A 48 -7.38 19.03 13.27
N ASN A 49 -7.03 20.18 12.66
CA ASN A 49 -7.83 20.82 11.62
C ASN A 49 -6.92 21.67 10.70
N LEU A 50 -7.48 22.22 9.61
CA LEU A 50 -6.70 22.98 8.63
C LEU A 50 -6.02 24.23 9.19
N SER A 51 -6.54 24.81 10.27
CA SER A 51 -6.01 26.01 10.91
C SER A 51 -5.09 25.72 12.11
N SER A 52 -5.06 24.49 12.63
CA SER A 52 -4.13 24.10 13.70
C SER A 52 -2.68 24.23 13.26
N GLU A 53 -1.76 24.31 14.22
CA GLU A 53 -0.35 24.03 13.97
C GLU A 53 -0.16 22.56 13.57
N ALA A 54 0.83 22.30 12.73
CA ALA A 54 1.15 20.95 12.29
C ALA A 54 2.22 20.33 13.19
N GLU A 55 2.07 19.03 13.44
CA GLU A 55 3.05 18.25 14.17
C GLU A 55 3.67 17.20 13.27
N ILE A 56 4.96 16.90 13.47
CA ILE A 56 5.58 15.75 12.81
C ILE A 56 4.89 14.48 13.33
N PHE A 57 4.34 13.72 12.39
CA PHE A 57 3.75 12.42 12.67
C PHE A 57 4.76 11.30 12.44
N PHE A 58 5.44 11.32 11.29
CA PHE A 58 6.41 10.30 10.91
C PHE A 58 7.52 10.90 10.07
N ASP A 59 8.77 10.72 10.49
CA ASP A 59 9.96 11.17 9.76
C ASP A 59 10.77 9.96 9.25
N PRO A 60 10.68 9.61 7.95
CA PRO A 60 11.42 8.49 7.38
C PRO A 60 12.94 8.68 7.42
N ASN A 61 13.43 9.91 7.53
CA ASN A 61 14.86 10.20 7.58
C ASN A 61 15.51 9.69 8.89
N LEU A 62 14.70 9.41 9.92
CA LEU A 62 15.16 8.84 11.19
C LEU A 62 15.32 7.30 11.15
N LEU A 63 14.91 6.64 10.06
CA LEU A 63 14.97 5.18 9.93
C LEU A 63 16.38 4.65 9.64
N SER A 64 17.25 5.49 9.06
CA SER A 64 18.63 5.13 8.75
C SER A 64 19.50 6.39 8.63
N GLU A 65 20.63 6.41 9.34
CA GLU A 65 21.57 7.54 9.32
C GLU A 65 22.12 7.85 7.91
N ASP A 66 22.29 6.82 7.08
CA ASP A 66 22.81 6.94 5.71
C ASP A 66 21.72 7.07 4.63
N GLY A 67 20.45 7.12 5.02
CA GLY A 67 19.31 7.17 4.09
C GLY A 67 19.09 5.87 3.28
N SER A 68 19.70 4.75 3.66
CA SER A 68 19.58 3.47 2.94
C SER A 68 18.23 2.76 3.13
N VAL A 69 17.40 3.21 4.08
CA VAL A 69 16.03 2.72 4.30
C VAL A 69 15.05 3.71 3.72
N GLU A 70 14.28 3.26 2.73
CA GLU A 70 13.24 4.04 2.07
C GLU A 70 11.86 3.61 2.56
N MET A 71 11.03 4.58 2.93
CA MET A 71 9.62 4.39 3.18
C MET A 71 8.84 4.49 1.85
N GLY A 72 8.02 3.49 1.55
CA GLY A 72 7.05 3.54 0.45
C GLY A 72 5.78 4.32 0.79
N ASP A 73 4.78 4.24 -0.08
CA ASP A 73 3.54 4.99 0.12
C ASP A 73 2.76 4.50 1.36
N PRO A 74 2.49 5.39 2.33
CA PRO A 74 1.76 5.02 3.52
C PRO A 74 0.25 4.94 3.26
N LYS A 75 -0.44 4.14 4.09
CA LYS A 75 -1.91 3.99 4.05
C LYS A 75 -2.49 4.14 5.45
N LEU A 76 -3.35 5.12 5.63
CA LEU A 76 -4.15 5.30 6.84
C LEU A 76 -5.43 4.47 6.78
N SER A 77 -5.84 3.92 7.93
CA SER A 77 -7.15 3.32 8.09
C SER A 77 -8.27 4.33 7.80
N PRO A 78 -9.47 3.87 7.40
CA PRO A 78 -10.62 4.75 7.15
C PRO A 78 -10.94 5.73 8.28
N ASP A 79 -10.81 5.30 9.54
CA ASP A 79 -10.97 6.17 10.72
C ASP A 79 -9.77 7.08 11.01
N GLY A 80 -8.63 6.89 10.33
CA GLY A 80 -7.41 7.68 10.53
C GLY A 80 -6.66 7.39 11.82
N GLU A 81 -6.96 6.28 12.50
CA GLU A 81 -6.32 5.92 13.78
C GLU A 81 -5.14 4.93 13.63
N GLN A 82 -5.06 4.24 12.50
CA GLN A 82 -3.99 3.30 12.19
C GLN A 82 -3.23 3.72 10.94
N PHE A 83 -1.92 3.55 10.97
CA PHE A 83 -1.02 3.90 9.89
C PHE A 83 -0.22 2.67 9.48
N ALA A 84 -0.42 2.21 8.25
CA ALA A 84 0.44 1.21 7.61
C ALA A 84 1.50 1.92 6.76
N TYR A 85 2.75 1.49 6.88
CA TYR A 85 3.85 2.00 6.08
C TYR A 85 4.79 0.88 5.69
N THR A 86 5.57 1.10 4.64
CA THR A 86 6.36 0.02 4.05
C THR A 86 7.80 0.43 3.94
N LEU A 87 8.71 -0.47 4.29
CA LEU A 87 10.15 -0.20 4.32
C LEU A 87 10.86 -1.07 3.29
N SER A 88 11.71 -0.46 2.47
CA SER A 88 12.71 -1.13 1.63
C SER A 88 14.11 -0.74 2.08
N LYS A 89 15.06 -1.65 1.93
CA LYS A 89 16.47 -1.41 2.22
C LYS A 89 17.30 -1.54 0.96
N GLY A 90 18.12 -0.52 0.66
CA GLY A 90 19.04 -0.56 -0.47
C GLY A 90 18.36 -0.53 -1.84
N GLY A 91 17.18 0.08 -1.95
CA GLY A 91 16.49 0.30 -3.22
C GLY A 91 15.93 -0.98 -3.87
N THR A 92 15.67 -2.03 -3.09
CA THR A 92 15.03 -3.25 -3.58
C THR A 92 13.51 -3.08 -3.69
N ASP A 93 12.88 -3.81 -4.61
CA ASP A 93 11.42 -3.89 -4.70
C ASP A 93 10.80 -4.63 -3.51
N TRP A 94 11.60 -5.42 -2.78
CA TRP A 94 11.15 -6.13 -1.59
C TRP A 94 10.89 -5.16 -0.44
N ARG A 95 9.70 -5.28 0.15
CA ARG A 95 9.24 -4.40 1.22
C ARG A 95 8.76 -5.23 2.42
N THR A 96 8.88 -4.63 3.60
CA THR A 96 8.18 -5.07 4.81
C THR A 96 7.08 -4.07 5.12
N VAL A 97 5.89 -4.54 5.50
CA VAL A 97 4.80 -3.68 5.97
C VAL A 97 4.84 -3.63 7.49
N HIS A 98 4.75 -2.42 8.03
CA HIS A 98 4.73 -2.11 9.45
C HIS A 98 3.48 -1.30 9.76
N PHE A 99 3.08 -1.28 11.02
CA PHE A 99 1.91 -0.54 11.48
C PHE A 99 2.25 0.34 12.67
N LYS A 100 1.61 1.50 12.76
CA LYS A 100 1.74 2.47 13.85
C LYS A 100 0.37 2.98 14.27
N GLN A 101 0.17 3.15 15.57
CA GLN A 101 -1.01 3.81 16.10
C GLN A 101 -0.84 5.33 16.01
N VAL A 102 -1.82 6.02 15.44
CA VAL A 102 -1.70 7.46 15.15
C VAL A 102 -1.64 8.30 16.43
N ALA A 103 -2.49 7.99 17.42
CA ALA A 103 -2.61 8.78 18.64
C ALA A 103 -1.36 8.73 19.52
N THR A 104 -0.72 7.57 19.65
CA THR A 104 0.44 7.35 20.53
C THR A 104 1.77 7.43 19.79
N LYS A 105 1.74 7.33 18.45
CA LYS A 105 2.90 7.16 17.56
C LYS A 105 3.70 5.88 17.85
N GLU A 106 3.14 4.94 18.61
CA GLU A 106 3.74 3.64 18.93
C GLU A 106 3.57 2.65 17.76
N ASP A 107 4.62 1.88 17.49
CA ASP A 107 4.58 0.79 16.51
C ASP A 107 3.85 -0.42 17.08
N TYR A 108 3.08 -1.08 16.22
CA TYR A 108 2.58 -2.42 16.48
C TYR A 108 3.73 -3.43 16.35
N SER A 109 3.59 -4.59 16.98
CA SER A 109 4.54 -5.71 16.82
C SER A 109 4.41 -6.41 15.47
N ASP A 110 3.34 -6.14 14.73
CA ASP A 110 2.96 -6.77 13.48
C ASP A 110 3.91 -6.35 12.35
N ILE A 111 4.49 -7.33 11.66
CA ILE A 111 5.38 -7.12 10.51
C ILE A 111 4.96 -8.09 9.40
N LEU A 112 4.67 -7.55 8.21
CA LEU A 112 4.37 -8.37 7.04
C LEU A 112 5.60 -8.43 6.11
N GLU A 113 6.19 -9.61 6.03
CA GLU A 113 7.32 -9.89 5.15
C GLU A 113 6.88 -10.42 3.77
N TYR A 114 7.84 -10.50 2.84
CA TYR A 114 7.68 -11.11 1.51
C TYR A 114 6.70 -10.37 0.61
N THR A 115 6.69 -9.05 0.71
CA THR A 115 5.84 -8.18 -0.12
C THR A 115 6.68 -7.43 -1.15
N LYS A 116 6.07 -7.05 -2.28
CA LYS A 116 6.65 -6.14 -3.27
C LYS A 116 5.62 -5.12 -3.65
N PHE A 117 6.05 -3.86 -3.81
CA PHE A 117 5.16 -2.73 -4.14
C PHE A 117 3.81 -2.80 -3.41
N PRO A 118 3.80 -3.09 -2.09
CA PRO A 118 2.59 -3.57 -1.42
C PRO A 118 1.46 -2.54 -1.47
N ASP A 119 0.41 -2.87 -2.20
CA ASP A 119 -0.90 -2.27 -2.01
C ASP A 119 -1.49 -2.83 -0.72
N VAL A 120 -1.49 -2.00 0.32
CA VAL A 120 -2.17 -2.26 1.58
C VAL A 120 -3.56 -1.64 1.50
N SER A 121 -4.60 -2.44 1.66
CA SER A 121 -5.99 -1.97 1.61
C SER A 121 -6.73 -2.28 2.92
N TRP A 122 -7.04 -1.22 3.67
CA TRP A 122 -7.68 -1.31 4.98
C TRP A 122 -9.15 -1.64 4.91
N THR A 123 -9.60 -2.62 5.69
CA THR A 123 -11.04 -2.85 5.91
C THR A 123 -11.68 -1.68 6.65
N HIS A 124 -12.94 -1.39 6.35
CA HIS A 124 -13.69 -0.28 6.95
C HIS A 124 -14.08 -0.49 8.41
N ASP A 125 -13.93 -1.72 8.92
CA ASP A 125 -13.97 -2.01 10.35
C ASP A 125 -12.65 -1.69 11.08
N ASN A 126 -11.61 -1.26 10.34
CA ASN A 126 -10.27 -0.93 10.82
C ASN A 126 -9.55 -2.09 11.56
N LEU A 127 -9.99 -3.34 11.37
CA LEU A 127 -9.44 -4.49 12.07
C LEU A 127 -8.21 -5.09 11.37
N GLY A 128 -7.99 -4.77 10.11
CA GLY A 128 -6.91 -5.37 9.33
C GLY A 128 -6.81 -4.85 7.90
N VAL A 129 -5.92 -5.48 7.15
CA VAL A 129 -5.57 -5.08 5.79
C VAL A 129 -5.52 -6.26 4.85
N PHE A 130 -5.94 -6.05 3.60
CA PHE A 130 -5.53 -6.90 2.49
C PHE A 130 -4.17 -6.46 1.98
N TYR A 131 -3.35 -7.44 1.59
CA TYR A 131 -2.04 -7.20 1.02
C TYR A 131 -1.59 -8.35 0.13
N VAL A 132 -0.57 -8.11 -0.70
CA VAL A 132 0.01 -9.11 -1.60
C VAL A 132 1.29 -9.67 -1.01
N ARG A 133 1.39 -11.00 -0.96
CA ARG A 133 2.54 -11.75 -0.44
C ARG A 133 3.07 -12.74 -1.45
N TYR A 134 4.38 -12.86 -1.51
CA TYR A 134 5.09 -13.84 -2.32
C TYR A 134 5.52 -15.06 -1.48
N PRO A 135 5.54 -16.27 -2.08
CA PRO A 135 5.86 -17.47 -1.35
C PRO A 135 7.37 -17.59 -1.08
N LEU A 136 7.70 -18.23 0.04
CA LEU A 136 9.04 -18.72 0.31
C LEU A 136 9.19 -20.15 -0.22
N LYS A 137 10.32 -20.43 -0.85
CA LYS A 137 10.74 -21.78 -1.25
C LYS A 137 12.21 -21.94 -0.89
N ASP A 138 12.53 -22.99 -0.13
CA ASP A 138 13.91 -23.30 0.31
C ASP A 138 14.63 -22.09 0.97
N GLY A 139 13.88 -21.30 1.75
CA GLY A 139 14.40 -20.09 2.41
C GLY A 139 14.57 -18.87 1.50
N GLN A 140 14.17 -18.95 0.23
CA GLN A 140 14.26 -17.84 -0.72
C GLN A 140 12.88 -17.36 -1.15
N VAL A 141 12.69 -16.04 -1.16
CA VAL A 141 11.45 -15.42 -1.62
C VAL A 141 11.36 -15.54 -3.13
N GLN A 142 10.23 -16.04 -3.61
CA GLN A 142 10.00 -16.23 -5.04
C GLN A 142 9.39 -14.97 -5.66
N SER A 143 9.76 -14.61 -6.88
CA SER A 143 9.17 -13.45 -7.58
C SER A 143 7.89 -13.79 -8.37
N MET A 144 7.33 -14.98 -8.18
CA MET A 144 6.16 -15.53 -8.89
C MET A 144 5.22 -16.20 -7.88
N ASN A 145 4.00 -16.53 -8.31
CA ASN A 145 2.94 -17.09 -7.47
C ASN A 145 2.56 -16.20 -6.29
N SER A 146 2.46 -14.89 -6.51
CA SER A 146 1.91 -13.98 -5.51
C SER A 146 0.48 -14.37 -5.16
N LYS A 147 0.09 -14.03 -3.93
CA LYS A 147 -1.24 -14.31 -3.39
C LYS A 147 -1.72 -13.08 -2.61
N VAL A 148 -3.03 -12.90 -2.57
CA VAL A 148 -3.66 -11.90 -1.71
C VAL A 148 -3.95 -12.55 -0.37
N TYR A 149 -3.53 -11.90 0.71
CA TYR A 149 -3.82 -12.29 2.08
C TYR A 149 -4.56 -11.17 2.81
N TYR A 150 -5.29 -11.55 3.86
CA TYR A 150 -5.80 -10.64 4.86
C TYR A 150 -5.04 -10.81 6.17
N HIS A 151 -4.49 -9.73 6.67
CA HIS A 151 -3.82 -9.65 7.96
C HIS A 151 -4.73 -8.91 8.95
N ARG A 152 -4.95 -9.49 10.12
CA ARG A 152 -5.66 -8.84 11.23
C ARG A 152 -4.63 -8.23 12.19
N LEU A 153 -4.81 -6.97 12.57
CA LEU A 153 -3.91 -6.31 13.52
C LEU A 153 -3.82 -7.07 14.85
N ASN A 154 -2.66 -6.96 15.48
CA ASN A 154 -2.25 -7.68 16.70
C ASN A 154 -2.24 -9.21 16.51
N THR A 155 -1.88 -9.67 15.31
CA THR A 155 -1.68 -11.09 15.04
C THR A 155 -0.34 -11.34 14.33
N THR A 156 0.09 -12.59 14.28
CA THR A 156 1.32 -12.97 13.60
C THR A 156 1.03 -13.30 12.14
N GLN A 157 1.97 -13.01 11.23
CA GLN A 157 1.78 -13.19 9.77
C GLN A 157 1.43 -14.64 9.36
N ASP A 158 1.75 -15.64 10.18
CA ASP A 158 1.37 -17.05 9.93
C ASP A 158 -0.13 -17.31 10.10
N LYS A 159 -0.86 -16.40 10.75
CA LYS A 159 -2.32 -16.46 10.94
C LYS A 159 -3.10 -15.79 9.81
N ASP A 160 -2.40 -15.16 8.88
CA ASP A 160 -3.03 -14.43 7.77
C ASP A 160 -3.86 -15.35 6.89
N ILE A 161 -5.01 -14.84 6.46
CA ILE A 161 -6.02 -15.60 5.76
C ILE A 161 -5.75 -15.47 4.26
N LEU A 162 -5.67 -16.59 3.55
CA LEU A 162 -5.55 -16.59 2.10
C LEU A 162 -6.86 -16.12 1.45
N ILE A 163 -6.79 -15.04 0.69
CA ILE A 163 -7.94 -14.39 0.06
C ILE A 163 -8.04 -14.75 -1.41
N ALA A 164 -6.94 -14.70 -2.16
CA ALA A 164 -6.95 -15.06 -3.58
C ALA A 164 -5.60 -15.66 -4.01
N GLU A 165 -5.66 -16.65 -4.91
CA GLU A 165 -4.50 -17.26 -5.55
C GLU A 165 -4.86 -17.75 -6.95
N PHE A 166 -3.89 -17.70 -7.88
CA PHE A 166 -4.07 -18.14 -9.27
C PHE A 166 -2.97 -19.15 -9.64
N PRO A 167 -2.99 -20.37 -9.08
CA PRO A 167 -1.87 -21.32 -9.20
C PRO A 167 -1.61 -21.82 -10.62
N LEU A 168 -2.61 -21.75 -11.50
CA LEU A 168 -2.45 -22.09 -12.93
C LEU A 168 -1.78 -20.96 -13.73
N ASN A 169 -1.69 -19.76 -13.17
CA ASN A 169 -1.11 -18.57 -13.80
C ASN A 169 -0.04 -17.95 -12.88
N PRO A 170 1.08 -18.67 -12.64
CA PRO A 170 2.09 -18.30 -11.65
C PRO A 170 2.79 -16.96 -11.92
N LYS A 171 2.70 -16.44 -13.16
CA LYS A 171 3.34 -15.18 -13.57
C LYS A 171 2.48 -13.95 -13.32
N TRP A 172 1.19 -14.13 -12.99
CA TRP A 172 0.31 -12.99 -12.76
C TRP A 172 0.75 -12.21 -11.53
N SER A 173 0.91 -10.91 -11.71
CA SER A 173 0.96 -9.96 -10.61
C SER A 173 -0.45 -9.69 -10.13
N LEU A 174 -0.63 -9.55 -8.82
CA LEU A 174 -1.93 -9.31 -8.20
C LEU A 174 -1.93 -7.91 -7.57
N GLY A 175 -3.05 -7.21 -7.70
CA GLY A 175 -3.39 -6.04 -6.91
C GLY A 175 -4.63 -6.31 -6.06
N VAL A 176 -4.80 -5.57 -4.95
CA VAL A 176 -5.98 -5.69 -4.10
C VAL A 176 -6.44 -4.33 -3.60
N GLU A 177 -7.75 -4.09 -3.70
CA GLU A 177 -8.37 -2.85 -3.25
C GLU A 177 -9.77 -3.11 -2.68
N ILE A 178 -10.16 -2.36 -1.66
CA ILE A 178 -11.52 -2.36 -1.11
C ILE A 178 -12.32 -1.22 -1.72
N SER A 179 -13.63 -1.46 -1.93
CA SER A 179 -14.56 -0.43 -2.40
C SER A 179 -14.61 0.79 -1.50
N ASP A 180 -14.96 1.95 -2.07
CA ASP A 180 -15.15 3.19 -1.31
C ASP A 180 -16.22 3.06 -0.21
N CYS A 181 -17.13 2.08 -0.31
CA CYS A 181 -18.10 1.75 0.72
C CYS A 181 -17.68 0.66 1.71
N GLY A 182 -16.52 0.03 1.53
CA GLY A 182 -16.03 -1.02 2.42
C GLY A 182 -16.73 -2.39 2.25
N LYS A 183 -17.59 -2.54 1.24
CA LYS A 183 -18.47 -3.71 1.06
C LYS A 183 -17.91 -4.77 0.14
N TYR A 184 -16.90 -4.44 -0.67
CA TYR A 184 -16.37 -5.34 -1.67
C TYR A 184 -14.85 -5.31 -1.65
N VAL A 185 -14.23 -6.47 -1.83
CA VAL A 185 -12.81 -6.58 -2.15
C VAL A 185 -12.67 -6.91 -3.62
N MET A 186 -11.79 -6.18 -4.28
CA MET A 186 -11.44 -6.36 -5.68
C MET A 186 -10.01 -6.88 -5.77
N VAL A 187 -9.82 -7.89 -6.60
CA VAL A 187 -8.50 -8.40 -6.96
C VAL A 187 -8.31 -8.21 -8.45
N THR A 188 -7.25 -7.49 -8.80
CA THR A 188 -6.82 -7.33 -10.19
C THR A 188 -5.66 -8.28 -10.46
N THR A 189 -5.61 -8.84 -11.67
CA THR A 189 -4.48 -9.66 -12.11
C THR A 189 -3.94 -9.10 -13.42
N GLU A 190 -2.63 -9.08 -13.62
CA GLU A 190 -2.03 -8.64 -14.88
C GLU A 190 -0.82 -9.49 -15.26
N GLU A 191 -0.56 -9.59 -16.56
CA GLU A 191 0.65 -10.16 -17.13
C GLU A 191 1.23 -9.15 -18.14
N ASN A 192 2.45 -8.64 -17.89
CA ASN A 192 3.16 -7.69 -18.76
C ASN A 192 2.52 -6.29 -18.93
N PHE A 193 1.67 -5.85 -18.00
CA PHE A 193 1.07 -4.50 -17.97
C PHE A 193 0.14 -4.12 -19.13
N GLN A 194 -0.10 -5.00 -20.10
CA GLN A 194 -0.93 -4.66 -21.28
C GLN A 194 -2.43 -4.76 -21.02
N ALA A 195 -2.84 -5.73 -20.22
CA ALA A 195 -4.24 -5.96 -19.87
C ALA A 195 -4.33 -6.62 -18.49
N ASN A 196 -5.52 -6.56 -17.91
CA ASN A 196 -5.78 -7.09 -16.57
C ASN A 196 -7.15 -7.76 -16.49
N SER A 197 -7.25 -8.73 -15.58
CA SER A 197 -8.52 -9.31 -15.16
C SER A 197 -8.96 -8.66 -13.84
N VAL A 198 -10.27 -8.65 -13.60
CA VAL A 198 -10.87 -8.03 -12.41
C VAL A 198 -11.84 -9.02 -11.78
N HIS A 199 -11.61 -9.32 -10.51
CA HIS A 199 -12.42 -10.22 -9.69
C HIS A 199 -12.93 -9.46 -8.48
N ILE A 200 -14.18 -9.71 -8.07
CA ILE A 200 -14.79 -9.05 -6.92
C ILE A 200 -15.46 -10.07 -6.00
N ALA A 201 -15.37 -9.84 -4.69
CA ALA A 201 -16.13 -10.58 -3.68
C ALA A 201 -16.81 -9.62 -2.71
N SER A 202 -18.03 -9.95 -2.29
CA SER A 202 -18.76 -9.22 -1.24
C SER A 202 -18.16 -9.53 0.13
N LEU A 203 -17.84 -8.50 0.91
CA LEU A 203 -17.40 -8.59 2.31
C LEU A 203 -18.59 -8.65 3.28
N GLU A 204 -19.78 -8.23 2.84
CA GLU A 204 -20.99 -8.31 3.66
C GLU A 204 -21.58 -9.72 3.67
N ASP A 205 -21.58 -10.38 2.50
CA ASP A 205 -22.16 -11.71 2.36
C ASP A 205 -21.20 -12.82 2.78
N ASN A 206 -19.91 -12.51 2.90
CA ASN A 206 -18.87 -13.50 3.14
C ASN A 206 -17.93 -13.06 4.28
N PRO A 207 -17.90 -13.78 5.41
CA PRO A 207 -16.94 -13.50 6.46
C PRO A 207 -15.52 -13.75 5.94
N ILE A 208 -14.57 -12.90 6.33
CA ILE A 208 -13.15 -13.07 6.01
C ILE A 208 -12.62 -14.29 6.80
N ASP A 209 -12.66 -15.46 6.18
CA ASP A 209 -12.21 -16.73 6.74
C ASP A 209 -11.45 -17.58 5.69
N ARG A 210 -11.07 -18.80 6.06
CA ARG A 210 -10.28 -19.70 5.20
C ARG A 210 -10.99 -20.14 3.91
N ASN A 211 -12.30 -19.95 3.82
CA ASN A 211 -13.11 -20.27 2.65
C ASN A 211 -13.35 -19.05 1.76
N PHE A 212 -12.92 -17.84 2.17
CA PHE A 212 -13.23 -16.58 1.48
C PHE A 212 -12.87 -16.60 -0.01
N LYS A 213 -11.77 -17.29 -0.38
CA LYS A 213 -11.29 -17.40 -1.76
C LYS A 213 -12.30 -17.99 -2.75
N ASN A 214 -13.32 -18.70 -2.28
CA ASN A 214 -14.34 -19.33 -3.13
C ASN A 214 -15.46 -18.35 -3.55
N ASN A 215 -15.44 -17.11 -3.06
CA ASN A 215 -16.54 -16.16 -3.21
C ASN A 215 -16.32 -15.12 -4.33
N PHE A 216 -15.20 -15.19 -5.03
CA PHE A 216 -14.88 -14.25 -6.10
C PHE A 216 -15.69 -14.52 -7.37
N VAL A 217 -16.19 -13.44 -7.95
CA VAL A 217 -16.81 -13.39 -9.27
C VAL A 217 -15.90 -12.61 -10.21
N ALA A 218 -15.53 -13.22 -11.33
CA ALA A 218 -14.79 -12.53 -12.39
C ALA A 218 -15.73 -11.57 -13.13
N ILE A 219 -15.44 -10.26 -13.08
CA ILE A 219 -16.15 -9.24 -13.85
C ILE A 219 -15.53 -9.12 -15.24
N PHE A 220 -14.20 -9.10 -15.30
CA PHE A 220 -13.43 -9.18 -16.53
C PHE A 220 -12.45 -10.34 -16.38
N PRO A 221 -12.69 -11.50 -17.02
CA PRO A 221 -11.96 -12.73 -16.71
C PRO A 221 -10.60 -12.86 -17.43
N SER A 222 -10.35 -12.05 -18.46
CA SER A 222 -9.20 -12.20 -19.35
C SER A 222 -8.15 -11.11 -19.09
N VAL A 223 -6.88 -11.48 -19.18
CA VAL A 223 -5.71 -10.58 -19.14
C VAL A 223 -5.19 -10.23 -20.54
N ASP A 224 -5.93 -10.56 -21.61
CA ASP A 224 -5.49 -10.39 -23.01
C ASP A 224 -6.33 -9.37 -23.79
N GLU A 225 -7.38 -8.81 -23.19
CA GLU A 225 -8.37 -7.99 -23.89
C GLU A 225 -8.10 -6.49 -23.78
N ALA A 226 -8.14 -5.95 -22.58
CA ALA A 226 -7.99 -4.52 -22.30
C ALA A 226 -7.45 -4.28 -20.90
N ARG A 227 -6.99 -3.05 -20.65
CA ARG A 227 -6.55 -2.61 -19.32
C ARG A 227 -7.65 -1.79 -18.65
N TYR A 228 -8.32 -2.38 -17.69
CA TYR A 228 -9.34 -1.79 -16.87
C TYR A 228 -8.74 -1.06 -15.66
N SER A 229 -8.97 0.25 -15.60
CA SER A 229 -8.71 1.05 -14.39
C SER A 229 -10.03 1.33 -13.68
N VAL A 230 -10.08 1.05 -12.38
CA VAL A 230 -11.26 1.31 -11.55
C VAL A 230 -11.08 2.65 -10.86
N SER A 231 -11.96 3.61 -11.17
CA SER A 231 -11.87 4.98 -10.62
C SER A 231 -12.77 5.22 -9.40
N GLY A 232 -13.56 4.21 -9.03
CA GLY A 232 -14.50 4.25 -7.93
C GLY A 232 -15.49 3.11 -8.08
N PHE A 233 -15.72 2.38 -7.00
CA PHE A 233 -16.75 1.33 -6.98
C PHE A 233 -17.48 1.34 -5.65
N CYS A 234 -18.77 1.59 -5.71
CA CYS A 234 -19.67 1.63 -4.57
C CYS A 234 -21.08 1.29 -5.07
N ILE A 235 -21.79 0.42 -4.35
CA ILE A 235 -23.12 -0.10 -4.73
C ILE A 235 -23.06 -0.96 -6.01
N ARG A 236 -23.79 -0.60 -7.09
CA ARG A 236 -23.90 -1.34 -8.36
C ARG A 236 -23.11 -0.69 -9.50
N THR A 237 -22.37 0.37 -9.20
CA THR A 237 -21.60 1.11 -10.19
C THR A 237 -20.14 0.76 -10.02
N LEU A 238 -19.60 0.10 -11.03
CA LEU A 238 -18.18 -0.08 -11.22
C LEU A 238 -17.78 0.83 -12.38
N SER A 239 -17.08 1.93 -12.08
CA SER A 239 -16.58 2.83 -13.11
C SER A 239 -15.24 2.30 -13.62
N VAL A 240 -15.28 1.76 -14.84
CA VAL A 240 -14.12 1.18 -15.52
C VAL A 240 -13.88 1.93 -16.81
N TYR A 241 -12.62 2.30 -17.04
CA TYR A 241 -12.13 2.81 -18.32
C TYR A 241 -11.11 1.83 -18.87
N GLY A 242 -11.18 1.56 -20.18
CA GLY A 242 -10.32 0.64 -20.92
C GLY A 242 -9.65 1.32 -22.10
#